data_AF-A0A355AAQ4-F1
#
_entry.id   AF-A0A355AAQ4-F1
#
_cell.length_a   1.000
_cell.length_b   1.000
_cell.length_c   1.000
_cell.angle_alpha   90.00
_cell.angle_beta   90.00
_cell.angle_gamma   90.00
#
_symmetry.space_group_name_H-M   'P 1'
#
loop_
_entity.id
_entity.type
_entity.pdbx_description
1 polymer ?
#
loop_
_entity_poly.entity_id
_entity_poly.type
_entity_poly.pdbx_seq_one_letter_code
_entity_poly.pdbx_strand_id
1 'polypeptide(L)' 'MGPNLTDNYTISGCDFESVYTAIAKGGRPGKGMIAWEQTINKKEIQQLTSYILTLQGSTPERPKRPEGEFCTE' A
#
# COMPACT_ATOMS: atom_id res chain seq x y z
N MET A 1 -5.31 -12.28 -2.27
CA MET A 1 -6.27 -11.17 -2.44
C MET A 1 -5.81 -10.00 -1.60
N GLY A 2 -5.40 -8.90 -2.23
CA GLY A 2 -4.94 -7.68 -1.53
C GLY A 2 -6.11 -6.77 -1.11
N PRO A 3 -5.83 -5.73 -0.30
CA PRO A 3 -6.78 -4.67 0.01
C PRO A 3 -6.98 -3.73 -1.20
N ASN A 4 -7.97 -2.85 -1.11
CA ASN A 4 -8.08 -1.72 -2.02
C ASN A 4 -6.99 -0.69 -1.67
N LEU A 5 -6.34 -0.10 -2.67
CA LEU A 5 -5.31 0.93 -2.49
C LEU A 5 -5.80 2.32 -2.90
N THR A 6 -7.02 2.41 -3.41
CA THR A 6 -7.58 3.66 -3.95
C THR A 6 -8.55 4.35 -2.99
N ASP A 7 -8.97 3.66 -1.93
CA ASP A 7 -9.83 4.24 -0.91
C ASP A 7 -9.02 4.81 0.27
N ASN A 8 -9.71 5.54 1.14
CA ASN A 8 -9.11 6.16 2.32
C ASN A 8 -8.95 5.17 3.49
N TYR A 9 -9.04 3.85 3.22
CA TYR A 9 -8.96 2.83 4.26
C TYR A 9 -7.70 2.00 4.06
N THR A 10 -6.87 1.94 5.09
CA THR A 10 -5.60 1.23 5.02
C THR A 10 -5.40 0.34 6.22
N ILE A 11 -4.80 -0.79 5.93
CA ILE A 11 -4.42 -1.81 6.90
C ILE A 11 -3.04 -1.47 7.51
N SER A 12 -2.20 -0.75 6.78
CA SER A 12 -0.78 -0.58 7.12
C SER A 12 -0.41 0.85 7.50
N GLY A 13 -1.34 1.80 7.42
CA GLY A 13 -1.07 3.25 7.49
C GLY A 13 -1.13 3.91 6.12
N CYS A 14 -1.36 5.22 6.09
CA CYS A 14 -1.50 6.04 4.87
C CYS A 14 -0.31 6.95 4.62
N ASP A 15 0.58 7.08 5.59
CA ASP A 15 1.80 7.85 5.45
C ASP A 15 2.80 7.14 4.54
N PHE A 16 3.70 7.94 3.97
CA PHE A 16 4.71 7.46 3.04
C PHE A 16 5.59 6.36 3.66
N GLU A 17 5.97 6.49 4.94
CA GLU A 17 6.84 5.52 5.60
C GLU A 17 6.14 4.17 5.80
N SER A 18 4.87 4.18 6.19
CA SER A 18 4.06 2.97 6.31
C SER A 18 3.92 2.20 5.01
N VAL A 19 3.57 2.91 3.92
CA VAL A 19 3.43 2.28 2.59
C VAL A 19 4.79 1.79 2.08
N TYR A 20 5.85 2.60 2.24
CA TYR A 20 7.22 2.20 1.92
C TYR A 20 7.64 0.95 2.69
N THR A 21 7.36 0.90 4.00
CA THR A 21 7.71 -0.22 4.86
C THR A 21 6.95 -1.48 4.46
N ALA A 22 5.65 -1.36 4.12
CA ALA A 22 4.86 -2.49 3.64
C ALA A 22 5.43 -3.08 2.34
N ILE A 23 5.88 -2.24 1.40
CA ILE A 23 6.51 -2.71 0.15
C ILE A 23 7.88 -3.32 0.45
N ALA A 24 8.73 -2.62 1.21
CA ALA A 24 10.10 -3.02 1.46
C ALA A 24 10.16 -4.32 2.28
N LYS A 25 9.47 -4.38 3.42
CA LYS A 25 9.55 -5.48 4.39
C LYS A 25 8.43 -6.51 4.27
N GLY A 26 7.49 -6.28 3.35
CA GLY A 26 6.32 -7.13 3.17
C GLY A 26 5.16 -6.74 4.06
N GLY A 27 4.03 -7.38 3.80
CA GLY A 27 2.79 -7.11 4.52
C GLY A 27 2.71 -7.81 5.87
N ARG A 28 1.49 -7.88 6.41
CA ARG A 28 1.23 -8.52 7.70
C ARG A 28 1.61 -10.03 7.68
N PRO A 29 2.06 -10.58 8.83
CA PRO A 29 2.35 -12.00 8.96
C PRO A 29 1.18 -12.87 8.50
N GLY A 30 1.46 -13.91 7.72
CA GLY A 30 0.44 -14.82 7.17
C GLY A 30 -0.38 -14.24 6.00
N LYS A 31 0.01 -13.09 5.44
CA LYS A 31 -0.55 -12.54 4.20
C LYS A 31 0.45 -12.70 3.05
N GLY A 32 -0.05 -12.80 1.83
CA GLY A 32 0.75 -13.09 0.63
C GLY A 32 1.63 -11.95 0.11
N MET A 33 1.82 -10.87 0.88
CA MET A 33 2.68 -9.75 0.46
C MET A 33 4.10 -9.99 0.95
N ILE A 34 4.99 -10.33 0.02
CA ILE A 34 6.42 -10.57 0.27
C ILE A 34 7.18 -9.24 0.47
N ALA A 35 8.37 -9.32 1.08
CA ALA A 35 9.32 -8.23 1.13
C ALA A 35 9.96 -7.99 -0.25
N TRP A 36 9.81 -6.79 -0.79
CA TRP A 36 10.34 -6.45 -2.12
C TRP A 36 11.72 -5.79 -2.07
N GLU A 37 12.26 -5.47 -0.89
CA GLU A 37 13.58 -4.83 -0.76
C GLU A 37 14.75 -5.69 -1.27
N GLN A 38 14.55 -7.00 -1.41
CA GLN A 38 15.53 -7.91 -2.00
C GLN A 38 15.50 -7.93 -3.53
N THR A 39 14.42 -7.42 -4.14
CA THR A 39 14.18 -7.46 -5.59
C THR A 39 14.22 -6.08 -6.23
N ILE A 40 13.77 -5.05 -5.49
CA ILE A 40 13.60 -3.67 -5.94
C ILE A 40 14.50 -2.78 -5.10
N ASN A 41 15.20 -1.83 -5.73
CA ASN A 41 16.09 -0.93 -4.98
C ASN A 41 15.29 0.16 -4.24
N LYS A 42 15.92 0.81 -3.25
CA LYS A 42 15.26 1.82 -2.40
C LYS A 42 14.63 2.97 -3.19
N LYS A 43 15.27 3.42 -4.27
CA LYS A 43 14.79 4.55 -5.08
C LYS A 43 13.54 4.17 -5.86
N GLU A 44 13.52 2.96 -6.42
CA GLU A 44 12.35 2.40 -7.11
C GLU A 44 11.20 2.19 -6.13
N ILE A 45 11.46 1.69 -4.91
CA ILE A 45 10.42 1.56 -3.88
C ILE A 45 9.84 2.94 -3.53
N GLN A 46 10.67 3.97 -3.38
CA GLN A 46 10.19 5.34 -3.15
C GLN A 46 9.27 5.84 -4.28
N GLN A 47 9.66 5.62 -5.53
CA GLN A 47 8.84 5.99 -6.69
C GLN A 47 7.53 5.21 -6.72
N LEU A 48 7.56 3.92 -6.39
CA LEU A 48 6.38 3.07 -6.33
C LEU A 48 5.43 3.53 -5.22
N THR A 49 5.97 3.88 -4.05
CA THR A 49 5.20 4.46 -2.95
C THR A 49 4.51 5.75 -3.37
N SER A 50 5.23 6.68 -4.01
CA SER A 50 4.63 7.92 -4.53
C SER A 50 3.51 7.63 -5.51
N TYR A 51 3.71 6.69 -6.43
CA TYR A 51 2.69 6.29 -7.39
C TYR A 51 1.44 5.72 -6.71
N ILE A 52 1.59 4.84 -5.72
CA ILE A 52 0.46 4.27 -4.97
C ILE A 52 -0.33 5.36 -4.25
N LEU A 53 0.35 6.32 -3.63
CA LEU A 53 -0.32 7.46 -2.99
C LEU A 53 -1.11 8.30 -4.01
N THR A 54 -0.63 8.45 -5.25
CA THR A 54 -1.41 9.15 -6.29
C THR A 54 -2.67 8.39 -6.75
N LEU A 55 -2.79 7.10 -6.44
CA LEU A 55 -3.99 6.31 -6.80
C LEU A 55 -5.14 6.52 -5.81
N GLN A 56 -4.88 7.10 -4.62
CA GLN A 56 -5.93 7.42 -3.67
C GLN A 56 -6.93 8.42 -4.28
N GLY A 57 -8.22 8.11 -4.17
CA GLY A 57 -9.30 8.87 -4.81
C GLY A 57 -9.64 8.42 -6.23
N SER A 58 -8.87 7.50 -6.84
CA SER A 58 -9.28 6.85 -8.09
C SER A 58 -10.36 5.79 -7.83
N THR A 59 -11.26 5.61 -8.79
CA THR A 59 -12.36 4.62 -8.68
C THR A 59 -12.14 3.49 -9.68
N PRO A 60 -11.66 2.31 -9.24
CA PRO A 60 -11.55 1.14 -10.12
C PRO A 60 -12.96 0.60 -10.45
N GLU A 61 -13.12 -0.11 -11.58
CA GLU A 61 -14.43 -0.64 -12.02
C GLU A 61 -15.07 -1.62 -11.02
N ARG A 62 -14.26 -2.30 -10.20
CA ARG A 62 -14.71 -3.26 -9.18
C ARG A 62 -13.93 -3.05 -7.89
N PRO A 63 -14.22 -1.97 -7.12
CA PRO A 63 -13.51 -1.72 -5.88
C PRO A 63 -13.83 -2.82 -4.89
N LYS A 64 -12.79 -3.31 -4.20
CA LYS A 64 -13.00 -4.17 -3.04
C LYS A 64 -13.58 -3.32 -1.92
N ARG A 65 -14.28 -3.95 -0.97
CA ARG A 65 -14.76 -3.23 0.23
C ARG A 65 -13.57 -2.63 0.97
N PRO A 66 -13.75 -1.48 1.65
CA PRO A 66 -12.70 -0.89 2.45
C PRO A 66 -12.23 -1.85 3.55
N GLU A 67 -10.91 -1.96 3.72
CA GLU A 67 -10.30 -2.83 4.71
C GLU A 67 -9.29 -2.05 5.55
N GLY A 68 -9.42 -2.11 6.88
CA GLY A 68 -8.53 -1.42 7.80
C GLY A 68 -9.15 -0.17 8.42
N GLU A 69 -8.30 0.79 8.78
CA GLU A 69 -8.69 2.00 9.49
C GLU A 69 -8.86 3.16 8.50
N PHE A 70 -9.81 4.06 8.82
CA PHE A 70 -9.97 5.29 8.05
C PHE A 70 -8.77 6.18 8.31
N CYS A 71 -8.04 6.48 7.26
CA CYS A 71 -6.84 7.28 7.33
C CYS A 71 -7.18 8.74 7.05
N THR A 72 -7.23 9.53 8.11
CA THR A 72 -7.18 10.99 8.04
C THR A 72 -5.72 11.42 8.02
N GLU A 73 -5.36 12.26 7.06
CA GLU A 73 -4.09 13.02 7.04
C GLU A 73 -3.81 13.73 8.38
#